data_AF-A0A496V452-F1
#
_entry.id   AF-A0A496V452-F1
#
_cell.length_a   1.000
_cell.length_b   1.000
_cell.length_c   1.000
_cell.angle_alpha   90.00
_cell.angle_beta   90.00
_cell.angle_gamma   90.00
#
_symmetry.space_group_name_H-M   'P 1'
#
loop_
_entity.id
_entity.type
_entity.pdbx_description
1 polymer ?
#
loop_
_entity_poly.entity_id
_entity_poly.type
_entity_poly.pdbx_seq_one_letter_code
_entity_poly.pdbx_strand_id
1 'polypeptide(L)'
;MDGDVIVEGKIDVLVLKDQFWVMVIESKQAAFSIEAGLAQILAYMLANENQDKPCFGMITTGGSFVFIKYALPRQLEGIHYY
;
A
#
# COMPACT_ATOMS: atom_id res chain seq x y z
N MET A 1 -10.19 -32.90 -14.27
CA MET A 1 -8.98 -32.64 -13.45
C MET A 1 -8.90 -31.14 -13.37
N ASP A 2 -9.47 -30.57 -12.31
CA ASP A 2 -9.24 -29.15 -12.00
C ASP A 2 -7.76 -29.06 -11.62
N GLY A 3 -6.97 -28.51 -12.53
CA GLY A 3 -5.59 -28.21 -12.25
C GLY A 3 -5.55 -27.11 -11.22
N ASP A 4 -5.03 -27.41 -10.04
CA ASP A 4 -4.74 -26.42 -9.01
C ASP A 4 -3.93 -25.28 -9.63
N VAL A 5 -4.59 -24.15 -9.88
CA VAL A 5 -3.94 -22.95 -10.39
C VAL A 5 -3.09 -22.39 -9.26
N ILE A 6 -1.80 -22.68 -9.30
CA ILE A 6 -0.83 -22.07 -8.40
C ILE A 6 -0.66 -20.61 -8.86
N VAL A 7 -1.21 -19.68 -8.08
CA VAL A 7 -1.04 -18.25 -8.30
C VAL A 7 0.29 -17.82 -7.65
N GLU A 8 1.31 -17.60 -8.47
CA GLU A 8 2.58 -17.03 -8.01
C GLU A 8 2.49 -15.50 -8.00
N GLY A 9 2.64 -14.89 -6.81
CA GLY A 9 2.71 -13.45 -6.62
C GLY A 9 4.12 -13.02 -6.21
N LYS A 10 4.69 -12.02 -6.89
CA LYS A 10 5.96 -11.41 -6.48
C LYS A 10 5.66 -10.21 -5.57
N ILE A 11 5.87 -10.38 -4.28
CA ILE A 11 5.87 -9.31 -3.28
C ILE A 11 7.30 -9.29 -2.74
N ASP A 12 8.04 -8.20 -2.94
CA ASP A 12 9.46 -8.20 -2.58
C ASP A 12 9.63 -8.03 -1.05
N VAL A 13 8.99 -7.06 -0.35
CA VAL A 13 8.84 -7.02 1.13
C VAL A 13 7.68 -6.09 1.55
N LEU A 14 6.89 -6.47 2.58
CA LEU A 14 5.96 -5.59 3.30
C LEU A 14 6.38 -5.45 4.78
N VAL A 15 6.48 -4.22 5.28
CA VAL A 15 6.78 -3.93 6.70
C VAL A 15 5.63 -3.13 7.32
N LEU A 16 5.19 -3.56 8.50
CA LEU A 16 4.22 -2.86 9.35
C LEU A 16 4.93 -2.25 10.56
N LYS A 17 4.73 -0.95 10.79
CA LYS A 17 5.17 -0.29 12.03
C LYS A 17 4.18 0.80 12.43
N ASP A 18 3.54 0.68 13.59
CA ASP A 18 2.74 1.75 14.19
C ASP A 18 1.69 2.40 13.24
N GLN A 19 1.00 1.58 12.41
CA GLN A 19 0.05 2.00 11.35
C GLN A 19 0.69 2.63 10.09
N PHE A 20 2.00 2.48 9.94
CA PHE A 20 2.72 2.77 8.71
C PHE A 20 3.05 1.47 7.97
N TRP A 21 2.54 1.36 6.75
CA TRP A 21 2.76 0.24 5.85
C TRP A 21 3.80 0.61 4.80
N VAL A 22 4.83 -0.20 4.64
CA VAL A 22 5.87 0.03 3.63
C VAL A 22 5.96 -1.17 2.71
N MET A 23 5.73 -0.93 1.43
CA MET A 23 5.93 -1.90 0.37
C MET A 23 7.19 -1.55 -0.42
N VAL A 24 8.14 -2.47 -0.42
CA VAL A 24 9.33 -2.37 -1.26
C VAL A 24 9.11 -3.27 -2.47
N ILE A 25 9.28 -2.70 -3.66
CA ILE A 25 9.17 -3.44 -4.92
C ILE A 25 10.50 -3.34 -5.65
N GLU A 26 11.17 -4.47 -5.83
CA GLU A 26 12.40 -4.57 -6.60
C GLU A 26 12.03 -4.76 -8.08
N SER A 27 11.86 -3.65 -8.82
CA SER A 27 11.35 -3.66 -10.19
C SER A 27 12.34 -3.12 -11.22
N LYS A 28 12.31 -3.71 -12.43
CA LYS A 28 12.99 -3.21 -13.64
C LYS A 28 12.14 -2.22 -14.45
N GLN A 29 10.83 -2.12 -14.18
CA GLN A 29 9.90 -1.17 -14.83
C GLN A 29 9.00 -0.52 -13.77
N ALA A 30 9.35 0.72 -13.36
CA ALA A 30 8.79 1.38 -12.18
C ALA A 30 7.27 1.67 -12.25
N ALA A 31 6.74 2.04 -13.42
CA ALA A 31 5.33 2.42 -13.56
C ALA A 31 4.38 1.24 -13.29
N PHE A 32 4.64 0.08 -13.89
CA PHE A 32 3.80 -1.12 -13.74
C PHE A 32 3.82 -1.66 -12.30
N SER A 33 4.97 -1.52 -11.61
CA SER A 33 5.09 -1.93 -10.21
C SER A 33 4.28 -1.05 -9.24
N ILE A 34 4.11 0.23 -9.53
CA ILE A 34 3.39 1.15 -8.62
C ILE A 34 1.89 0.83 -8.61
N GLU A 35 1.27 0.61 -9.78
CA GLU A 35 -0.16 0.28 -9.86
C GLU A 35 -0.48 -1.05 -9.17
N ALA A 36 0.34 -2.08 -9.40
CA ALA A 36 0.19 -3.36 -8.72
C ALA A 36 0.41 -3.23 -7.20
N GLY A 37 1.40 -2.43 -6.78
CA GLY A 37 1.68 -2.16 -5.37
C GLY A 37 0.58 -1.38 -4.67
N LEU A 38 -0.11 -0.48 -5.39
CA LEU A 38 -1.25 0.30 -4.87
C LEU A 38 -2.39 -0.61 -4.45
N ALA A 39 -2.81 -1.54 -5.31
CA ALA A 39 -3.89 -2.46 -4.99
C ALA A 39 -3.58 -3.31 -3.74
N GLN A 40 -2.35 -3.83 -3.66
CA GLN A 40 -1.93 -4.64 -2.52
C GLN A 40 -1.84 -3.83 -1.22
N ILE A 41 -1.14 -2.68 -1.22
CA ILE A 41 -0.98 -1.89 0.01
C ILE A 41 -2.32 -1.37 0.51
N LEU A 42 -3.24 -1.01 -0.39
CA LEU A 42 -4.60 -0.61 -0.03
C LEU A 42 -5.39 -1.73 0.63
N ALA A 43 -5.26 -2.98 0.17
CA ALA A 43 -5.92 -4.11 0.83
C ALA A 43 -5.51 -4.25 2.30
N TYR A 44 -4.21 -4.08 2.60
CA TYR A 44 -3.71 -4.10 3.99
C TYR A 44 -4.14 -2.87 4.79
N MET A 45 -4.05 -1.68 4.20
CA MET A 45 -4.47 -0.44 4.88
C MET A 45 -5.97 -0.43 5.20
N LEU A 46 -6.81 -1.02 4.34
CA LEU A 46 -8.25 -1.17 4.56
C LEU A 46 -8.57 -2.24 5.63
N ALA A 47 -7.73 -3.27 5.76
CA ALA A 47 -7.85 -4.28 6.80
C ALA A 47 -7.32 -3.83 8.18
N ASN A 48 -6.79 -2.60 8.29
CA ASN A 48 -6.30 -2.08 9.57
C ASN A 48 -7.46 -1.93 10.58
N GLU A 49 -7.34 -2.64 11.71
CA GLU A 49 -8.36 -2.67 12.76
C GLU A 49 -8.50 -1.33 13.51
N ASN A 50 -7.44 -0.52 13.53
CA ASN A 50 -7.45 0.79 14.19
C ASN A 50 -7.83 1.90 13.21
N GLN A 51 -9.13 2.14 13.03
CA GLN A 51 -9.63 3.19 12.14
C GLN A 51 -9.74 4.58 12.79
N ASP A 52 -9.35 4.72 14.05
CA ASP A 52 -9.45 6.01 14.75
C ASP A 52 -8.33 6.99 14.38
N LYS A 53 -7.25 6.49 13.77
CA LYS A 53 -6.15 7.32 13.26
C LYS A 53 -5.98 7.11 11.75
N PRO A 54 -5.49 8.12 11.01
CA PRO A 54 -5.08 7.93 9.63
C PRO A 54 -4.01 6.84 9.52
N CYS A 55 -4.16 5.99 8.51
CA CYS A 55 -3.21 4.96 8.18
C CYS A 55 -2.31 5.47 7.04
N PHE A 56 -1.01 5.25 7.15
CA PHE A 56 -0.05 5.75 6.17
C PHE A 56 0.61 4.59 5.43
N GLY A 57 0.89 4.81 4.15
CA GLY A 57 1.47 3.81 3.26
C GLY A 57 2.60 4.42 2.44
N MET A 58 3.60 3.62 2.09
CA MET A 58 4.63 3.98 1.14
C MET A 58 4.91 2.81 0.21
N ILE A 59 5.01 3.09 -1.09
CA ILE A 59 5.53 2.16 -2.10
C ILE A 59 6.87 2.72 -2.57
N THR A 60 7.92 1.91 -2.63
CA THR A 60 9.24 2.32 -3.12
C THR A 60 9.83 1.32 -4.11
N THR A 61 10.49 1.83 -5.15
CA THR A 61 11.21 1.04 -6.17
C THR A 61 12.74 1.25 -6.12
N GLY A 62 13.25 1.87 -5.05
CA GLY A 62 14.66 2.25 -4.91
C GLY A 62 15.05 3.54 -5.65
N GLY A 63 14.45 3.81 -6.82
CA GLY A 63 14.63 5.05 -7.58
C GLY A 63 13.51 6.08 -7.42
N SER A 64 12.32 5.64 -6.96
CA SER A 64 11.16 6.51 -6.72
C SER A 64 10.29 5.94 -5.62
N PHE A 65 9.44 6.80 -5.04
CA PHE A 65 8.46 6.39 -4.03
C PHE A 65 7.12 7.11 -4.24
N VAL A 66 6.05 6.47 -3.78
CA VAL A 66 4.70 7.02 -3.67
C VAL A 66 4.27 6.94 -2.21
N PHE A 67 3.72 8.04 -1.70
CA PHE A 67 3.17 8.10 -0.36
C PHE A 67 1.64 8.09 -0.41
N ILE A 68 1.02 7.34 0.49
CA ILE A 68 -0.43 7.11 0.54
C ILE A 68 -0.90 7.45 1.95
N LYS A 69 -1.99 8.20 2.05
CA LYS A 69 -2.72 8.43 3.30
C LYS A 69 -4.12 7.88 3.14
N TYR A 70 -4.47 6.88 3.94
CA TYR A 70 -5.84 6.41 4.09
C TYR A 70 -6.44 7.02 5.36
N ALA A 71 -7.57 7.70 5.21
CA ALA A 71 -8.27 8.33 6.31
C ALA A 71 -9.78 8.34 6.03
N LEU A 72 -10.57 8.13 7.07
CA LEU A 72 -12.02 8.30 7.03
C LEU A 72 -12.37 9.80 6.89
N PRO A 73 -13.54 10.15 6.32
CA PRO A 73 -13.94 11.55 6.13
C PRO A 73 -13.85 12.41 7.40
N ARG A 74 -14.25 11.86 8.55
CA ARG A 74 -14.16 12.52 9.86
C ARG A 74 -12.74 12.92 10.28
N GLN A 75 -11.71 12.28 9.71
CA GLN A 75 -10.29 12.56 9.97
C GLN A 75 -9.71 13.58 8.97
N LEU A 76 -10.50 13.96 7.96
CA LEU A 76 -10.15 14.99 6.98
C LEU A 76 -10.80 16.34 7.32
N GLU A 77 -11.73 16.37 8.27
CA GLU A 77 -12.30 17.62 8.81
C GLU A 77 -11.18 18.47 9.44
N GLY A 78 -10.91 19.64 8.84
CA GLY A 78 -9.82 20.54 9.22
C GLY A 78 -8.63 20.58 8.26
N ILE A 79 -8.60 19.74 7.21
CA ILE A 79 -7.61 19.87 6.13
C ILE A 79 -8.14 20.85 5.09
N HIS A 80 -7.73 22.10 5.20
CA HIS A 80 -7.90 23.09 4.14
C HIS A 80 -6.89 22.80 3.03
N TYR A 81 -7.37 22.31 1.89
CA TYR A 81 -6.56 22.31 0.67
C TYR A 81 -6.43 23.77 0.21
N TYR A 82 -5.20 24.29 0.25
CA TYR A 82 -4.84 25.58 -0.35
C TYR A 82 -4.79 25.47 -1.87
#